data_AF-A0AAV2ZZH5-F1
#
_entry.id   AF-A0AAV2ZZH5-F1
#
_cell.length_a   1.000
_cell.length_b   1.000
_cell.length_c   1.000
_cell.angle_alpha   90.00
_cell.angle_beta   90.00
_cell.angle_gamma   90.00
#
_symmetry.space_group_name_H-M   'P 1'
#
loop_
_entity.id
_entity.type
_entity.pdbx_description
1 polymer ?
#
loop_
_entity_poly.entity_id
_entity_poly.type
_entity_poly.pdbx_seq_one_letter_code
_entity_poly.pdbx_strand_id
1 'polypeptide(L)' 'MSTAMNFGTKNFKPRPPEKGAFPLDHFGECKPFKEMFMKCLRENSFQSSLCREESKEYLECRMERFVHTK' A
#
# COMPACT_ATOMS: atom_id res chain seq x y z
N MET A 1 22.31 34.30 5.61
CA MET A 1 22.49 34.02 4.17
C MET A 1 23.59 32.98 4.02
N SER A 2 23.40 32.03 3.10
CA SER A 2 24.32 30.94 2.71
C SER A 2 24.29 29.73 3.69
N THR A 3 24.14 28.47 3.27
CA THR A 3 24.51 27.80 2.02
C THR A 3 23.55 26.66 1.63
N ALA A 4 23.44 26.45 0.31
CA ALA A 4 22.59 25.53 -0.45
C ALA A 4 22.53 24.05 0.01
N MET A 5 21.31 23.47 -0.05
CA MET A 5 21.07 22.03 0.00
C MET A 5 21.44 21.39 -1.34
N ASN A 6 22.58 20.70 -1.40
CA ASN A 6 22.96 19.85 -2.53
C ASN A 6 22.28 18.48 -2.36
N PHE A 7 21.04 18.33 -2.85
CA PHE A 7 20.43 17.02 -3.09
C PHE A 7 21.09 16.42 -4.34
N GLY A 8 22.34 16.00 -4.19
CA GLY A 8 23.01 15.16 -5.17
C GLY A 8 22.13 13.94 -5.43
N THR A 9 21.73 13.79 -6.68
CA THR A 9 21.00 12.67 -7.27
C THR A 9 21.80 11.38 -7.10
N LYS A 10 21.86 10.86 -5.87
CA LYS A 10 22.23 9.48 -5.65
C LYS A 10 21.07 8.68 -6.23
N ASN A 11 21.32 7.97 -7.34
CA ASN A 11 20.44 6.91 -7.83
C ASN A 11 20.24 5.91 -6.69
N PHE A 12 19.25 6.15 -5.83
CA PHE A 12 18.84 5.24 -4.80
C PHE A 12 18.18 4.09 -5.55
N LYS A 13 18.96 3.05 -5.86
CA LYS A 13 18.42 1.75 -6.22
C LYS A 13 18.09 1.07 -4.88
N PRO A 14 16.86 1.19 -4.35
CA PRO A 14 16.50 0.51 -3.12
C PRO A 14 16.79 -0.98 -3.31
N ARG A 15 17.68 -1.53 -2.48
CA ARG A 15 17.84 -2.98 -2.39
C ARG A 15 16.60 -3.52 -1.69
N PRO A 16 15.84 -4.45 -2.30
CA PRO A 16 14.76 -5.13 -1.58
C PRO A 16 15.35 -5.87 -0.36
N PRO A 17 14.71 -5.87 0.83
CA PRO A 17 13.56 -5.10 1.29
C PRO A 17 13.98 -4.18 2.47
N GLU A 18 14.81 -3.18 2.24
CA GLU A 18 15.11 -2.19 3.30
C GLU A 18 13.88 -1.34 3.70
N LYS A 19 12.83 -1.39 2.89
CA LYS A 19 11.47 -0.96 3.22
C LYS A 19 10.63 -2.22 3.20
N GLY A 20 10.11 -2.67 4.35
CA GLY A 20 9.45 -3.96 4.52
C GLY A 20 8.59 -4.36 3.31
N ALA A 21 8.78 -5.59 2.84
CA ALA A 21 8.04 -6.12 1.71
C ALA A 21 6.56 -6.23 2.10
N PHE A 22 5.77 -5.21 1.79
CA PHE A 22 4.33 -5.27 2.00
C PHE A 22 3.82 -6.49 1.20
N PRO A 23 3.08 -7.43 1.81
CA PRO A 23 2.66 -8.66 1.15
C PRO A 23 1.92 -8.36 -0.16
N LEU A 24 2.53 -8.68 -1.29
CA LEU A 24 1.90 -8.51 -2.59
C LEU A 24 0.88 -9.63 -2.76
N ASP A 25 -0.38 -9.27 -3.02
CA ASP A 25 -1.43 -10.21 -3.36
C ASP A 25 -1.22 -10.72 -4.79
N HIS A 26 -0.29 -11.66 -4.95
CA HIS A 26 0.16 -12.13 -6.26
C HIS A 26 -0.92 -12.95 -6.98
N PHE A 27 -1.67 -13.73 -6.23
CA PHE A 27 -2.74 -14.59 -6.76
C PHE A 27 -4.09 -13.87 -6.85
N GLY A 28 -4.21 -12.66 -6.29
CA GLY A 28 -5.42 -11.87 -6.36
C GLY A 28 -6.53 -12.39 -5.43
N GLU A 29 -6.15 -13.02 -4.31
CA GLU A 29 -7.08 -13.58 -3.33
C GLU A 29 -7.88 -12.48 -2.62
N CYS A 30 -7.31 -11.27 -2.53
CA CYS A 30 -7.94 -10.10 -1.92
C CYS A 30 -8.59 -9.16 -2.94
N LYS A 31 -8.76 -9.59 -4.20
CA LYS A 31 -9.46 -8.81 -5.25
C LYS A 31 -10.86 -8.33 -4.84
N PRO A 32 -11.73 -9.12 -4.18
CA PRO A 32 -13.06 -8.65 -3.79
C PRO A 32 -13.01 -7.44 -2.85
N PHE A 33 -12.17 -7.51 -1.81
CA PHE A 33 -11.99 -6.41 -0.86
C PHE A 33 -11.36 -5.17 -1.53
N LYS A 34 -10.42 -5.38 -2.47
CA LYS A 34 -9.87 -4.30 -3.29
C LYS A 34 -10.98 -3.61 -4.09
N GLU A 35 -11.88 -4.36 -4.72
CA GLU A 35 -12.97 -3.80 -5.52
C GLU A 35 -13.96 -3.01 -4.65
N MET A 36 -14.28 -3.49 -3.44
CA MET A 36 -15.09 -2.77 -2.46
C MET A 36 -14.44 -1.44 -2.06
N PHE A 37 -13.15 -1.47 -1.70
CA PHE A 37 -12.41 -0.25 -1.37
C PHE A 37 -12.36 0.73 -2.55
N MET A 38 -12.09 0.25 -3.77
CA MET A 38 -12.06 1.11 -4.96
C MET A 38 -13.45 1.66 -5.33
N LYS A 39 -14.52 0.91 -5.05
CA LYS A 39 -15.89 1.39 -5.20
C LYS A 39 -16.17 2.52 -4.21
N CYS A 40 -15.88 2.33 -2.92
CA CYS A 40 -16.03 3.39 -1.92
C CYS A 40 -15.25 4.64 -2.31
N LEU A 41 -14.00 4.51 -2.77
CA LEU A 41 -13.21 5.65 -3.22
C LEU A 41 -13.89 6.40 -4.38
N ARG A 42 -14.43 5.70 -5.38
CA ARG A 42 -15.12 6.34 -6.49
C ARG A 42 -16.37 7.09 -6.05
N GLU A 43 -17.12 6.54 -5.10
CA GLU A 43 -18.34 7.16 -4.55
C GLU A 43 -18.01 8.38 -3.67
N ASN A 44 -16.88 8.35 -2.96
CA ASN A 44 -16.46 9.39 -2.02
C ASN A 44 -15.40 10.35 -2.58
N SER A 45 -15.33 10.52 -3.91
CA SER A 45 -14.36 11.43 -4.56
C SER A 45 -12.90 11.20 -4.15
N PHE A 46 -12.53 9.93 -3.99
CA PHE A 46 -11.19 9.45 -3.58
C PHE A 46 -10.76 9.89 -2.17
N GLN A 47 -11.69 10.23 -1.30
CA GLN A 47 -11.41 10.52 0.11
C GLN A 47 -11.21 9.23 0.91
N SER A 48 -9.96 8.82 1.12
CA SER A 48 -9.61 7.58 1.83
C SER A 48 -10.05 7.54 3.29
N SER A 49 -10.24 8.70 3.94
CA SER A 49 -10.72 8.78 5.32
C SER A 49 -12.14 8.26 5.50
N LEU A 50 -12.97 8.35 4.46
CA LEU A 50 -14.35 7.86 4.47
C LEU A 50 -14.42 6.35 4.21
N CYS A 51 -13.40 5.79 3.54
CA CYS A 51 -13.31 4.38 3.17
C CYS A 51 -12.40 3.57 4.10
N ARG A 52 -12.34 3.95 5.38
CA ARG A 52 -11.42 3.34 6.36
C ARG A 52 -11.75 1.88 6.61
N GLU A 53 -13.03 1.53 6.64
CA GLU A 53 -13.50 0.17 6.90
C GLU A 53 -13.12 -0.77 5.76
N GLU A 54 -13.42 -0.39 4.52
CA GLU A 54 -13.07 -1.16 3.32
C GLU A 54 -11.56 -1.25 3.12
N SER A 55 -10.83 -0.18 3.48
CA SER A 55 -9.37 -0.20 3.46
C SER A 55 -8.80 -1.19 4.48
N LYS A 56 -9.42 -1.28 5.67
CA LYS A 56 -9.02 -2.20 6.73
C LYS A 56 -9.23 -3.64 6.28
N GLU A 57 -10.41 -3.98 5.78
CA GLU A 57 -10.71 -5.34 5.28
C GLU A 57 -9.75 -5.77 4.17
N TYR A 58 -9.44 -4.86 3.23
CA TYR A 58 -8.51 -5.15 2.15
C TYR A 58 -7.08 -5.41 2.67
N LEU A 59 -6.63 -4.64 3.66
CA LEU A 59 -5.30 -4.81 4.25
C LEU A 59 -5.24 -6.06 5.15
N GLU A 60 -6.29 -6.34 5.92
CA GLU A 60 -6.41 -7.53 6.76
C GLU A 60 -6.32 -8.80 5.91
N CYS A 61 -7.03 -8.87 4.79
CA CYS A 61 -6.91 -9.99 3.86
C CYS A 61 -5.45 -10.19 3.41
N ARG A 62 -4.72 -9.13 3.08
CA ARG A 62 -3.32 -9.24 2.64
C ARG A 62 -2.37 -9.67 3.76
N MET A 63 -2.69 -9.32 5.01
CA MET A 63 -1.90 -9.70 6.19
C MET A 63 -2.17 -11.15 6.58
N GLU A 64 -3.42 -11.59 6.64
CA GLU A 64 -3.80 -12.96 7.00
C GLU A 64 -3.18 -14.00 6.06
N ARG A 65 -3.20 -13.72 4.75
CA ARG A 65 -2.62 -14.61 3.74
C ARG A 65 -1.10 -14.73 3.84
N PHE A 66 -0.43 -13.68 4.32
CA PHE A 66 1.02 -13.73 4.59
C PHE A 66 1.37 -14.52 5.86
N VAL A 67 0.49 -14.51 6.87
CA VAL A 67 0.73 -15.28 8.11
C VAL A 67 0.60 -16.79 7.88
N HIS A 68 -0.09 -17.22 6.82
CA HIS A 68 -0.26 -18.64 6.46
C HIS A 68 0.82 -19.18 5.50
N THR A 69 1.70 -18.35 4.97
CA THR A 69 2.92 -18.83 4.29
C THR A 69 3.98 -19.21 5.33
N LYS A 70 3.88 -20.44 5.83
CA LYS A 70 4.91 -21.11 6.64
C LYS A 70 5.56 -22.22 5.83
#